data_AF-A0A257RUV6-F1
#
_entry.id   AF-A0A257RUV6-F1
#
_cell.length_a   1.000
_cell.length_b   1.000
_cell.length_c   1.000
_cell.angle_alpha   90.00
_cell.angle_beta   90.00
_cell.angle_gamma   90.00
#
_symmetry.space_group_name_H-M   'P 1'
#
loop_
_entity.id
_entity.type
_entity.pdbx_description
1 polymer ?
#
loop_
_entity_poly.entity_id
_entity_poly.type
_entity_poly.pdbx_seq_one_letter_code
_entity_poly.pdbx_strand_id
1 'polypeptide(L)'
;IVVGTTGWDDRRAEVEAFVERVGGALLAAPNFSLGVAAFTLTVEAAARAMRAAPGFDVHLIETHHAQKKDAPSGTALALARVAAAQLGRDVPITSVRTGSVPGIHELIFDAQFEQIRLVHTARDRRVFAAHTHRCQSSMPSVRSEKPTQSSASTN
;
A
#
# COMPACT_ATOMS: atom_id res chain seq x y z
N ILE A 1 -13.50 -6.48 -9.72
CA ILE A 1 -13.25 -5.02 -9.68
C ILE A 1 -11.86 -4.80 -9.12
N VAL A 2 -11.01 -4.01 -9.79
CA VAL A 2 -9.76 -3.52 -9.18
C VAL A 2 -9.94 -2.03 -8.92
N VAL A 3 -9.75 -1.61 -7.67
CA VAL A 3 -9.88 -0.21 -7.28
C VAL A 3 -8.53 0.31 -6.80
N GLY A 4 -7.92 1.18 -7.61
CA GLY A 4 -6.67 1.89 -7.30
C GLY A 4 -6.86 3.32 -6.82
N THR A 5 -8.08 3.85 -6.89
CA THR A 5 -8.44 5.21 -6.48
C THR A 5 -8.76 5.26 -4.99
N THR A 6 -8.37 6.35 -4.33
CA THR A 6 -8.73 6.64 -2.92
C THR A 6 -10.09 7.36 -2.83
N GLY A 7 -10.62 7.56 -1.62
CA GLY A 7 -11.79 8.43 -1.38
C GLY A 7 -13.16 7.78 -1.59
N TRP A 8 -13.23 6.44 -1.60
CA TRP A 8 -14.49 5.68 -1.69
C TRP A 8 -14.69 4.76 -0.47
N ASP A 9 -13.85 4.89 0.57
CA ASP A 9 -13.89 3.99 1.73
C ASP A 9 -15.24 3.99 2.44
N ASP A 10 -15.98 5.12 2.45
CA ASP A 10 -17.34 5.22 2.98
C ASP A 10 -18.35 4.33 2.23
N ARG A 11 -18.03 3.96 0.98
CA ARG A 11 -18.81 3.07 0.13
C ARG A 11 -18.24 1.66 0.06
N ARG A 12 -17.25 1.33 0.89
CA ARG A 12 -16.57 0.03 0.84
C ARG A 12 -17.55 -1.12 1.00
N ALA A 13 -18.39 -1.07 2.04
CA ALA A 13 -19.38 -2.11 2.32
C ALA A 13 -20.39 -2.30 1.17
N GLU A 14 -20.80 -1.19 0.52
CA GLU A 14 -21.69 -1.24 -0.65
C GLU A 14 -21.04 -1.98 -1.82
N VAL A 15 -19.77 -1.68 -2.11
CA VAL A 15 -19.01 -2.30 -3.20
C VAL A 15 -18.72 -3.78 -2.90
N GLU A 16 -18.36 -4.11 -1.66
CA GLU A 16 -18.14 -5.50 -1.23
C GLU A 16 -19.41 -6.33 -1.38
N ALA A 17 -20.55 -5.82 -0.90
CA ALA A 17 -21.85 -6.49 -1.05
C ALA A 17 -22.27 -6.65 -2.52
N PHE A 18 -22.01 -5.64 -3.36
CA PHE A 18 -22.27 -5.73 -4.79
C PHE A 18 -21.41 -6.82 -5.45
N VAL A 19 -20.12 -6.85 -5.15
CA VAL A 19 -19.16 -7.80 -5.71
C VAL A 19 -19.51 -9.23 -5.31
N GLU A 20 -19.86 -9.45 -4.04
CA GLU A 20 -20.31 -10.74 -3.53
C GLU A 20 -21.59 -11.20 -4.26
N ARG A 21 -22.59 -10.32 -4.37
CA ARG A 21 -23.86 -10.63 -5.05
C ARG A 21 -23.69 -11.08 -6.50
N VAL A 22 -22.71 -10.53 -7.22
CA VAL A 22 -22.44 -10.88 -8.62
C VAL A 22 -21.41 -12.02 -8.77
N GLY A 23 -20.94 -12.61 -7.66
CA GLY A 23 -19.90 -13.65 -7.67
C GLY A 23 -18.55 -13.15 -8.19
N GLY A 24 -18.27 -11.86 -8.03
CA GLY A 24 -17.02 -11.24 -8.48
C GLY A 24 -15.91 -11.29 -7.43
N ALA A 25 -14.73 -10.78 -7.79
CA ALA A 25 -13.62 -10.54 -6.87
C ALA A 25 -13.33 -9.03 -6.77
N LEU A 26 -13.03 -8.53 -5.57
CA LEU A 26 -12.63 -7.15 -5.31
C LEU A 26 -11.16 -7.10 -4.91
N LEU A 27 -10.36 -6.34 -5.65
CA LEU A 27 -9.00 -6.00 -5.27
C LEU A 27 -8.90 -4.49 -5.07
N ALA A 28 -8.94 -4.06 -3.83
CA ALA A 28 -8.87 -2.66 -3.43
C ALA A 28 -7.52 -2.39 -2.78
N ALA A 29 -6.66 -1.61 -3.43
CA ALA A 29 -5.44 -1.13 -2.82
C ALA A 29 -5.09 0.27 -3.37
N PRO A 30 -4.63 1.20 -2.53
CA PRO A 30 -4.19 2.52 -2.99
C PRO A 30 -2.93 2.44 -3.87
N ASN A 31 -2.27 1.27 -3.91
CA ASN A 31 -1.08 1.01 -4.69
C ASN A 31 -0.95 -0.49 -5.00
N PHE A 32 -0.77 -0.85 -6.27
CA PHE A 32 -0.59 -2.25 -6.70
C PHE A 32 0.88 -2.64 -6.92
N SER A 33 1.84 -1.74 -6.72
CA SER A 33 3.26 -2.07 -6.86
C SER A 33 3.67 -3.11 -5.81
N LEU A 34 4.07 -4.30 -6.27
CA LEU A 34 4.67 -5.32 -5.39
C LEU A 34 5.91 -4.78 -4.67
N GLY A 35 6.68 -3.92 -5.35
CA GLY A 35 7.83 -3.24 -4.75
C GLY A 35 7.43 -2.36 -3.56
N VAL A 36 6.31 -1.64 -3.64
CA VAL A 36 5.81 -0.83 -2.52
C VAL A 36 5.28 -1.70 -1.39
N ALA A 37 4.60 -2.80 -1.70
CA ALA A 37 4.15 -3.76 -0.70
C ALA A 37 5.33 -4.37 0.07
N ALA A 38 6.35 -4.87 -0.64
CA ALA A 38 7.56 -5.41 -0.04
C ALA A 38 8.32 -4.34 0.76
N PHE A 39 8.44 -3.12 0.21
CA PHE A 39 9.09 -2.01 0.91
C PHE A 39 8.36 -1.61 2.20
N THR A 40 7.02 -1.68 2.22
CA THR A 40 6.22 -1.43 3.42
C THR A 40 6.56 -2.43 4.53
N LEU A 41 6.69 -3.72 4.20
CA LEU A 41 7.12 -4.75 5.14
C LEU A 41 8.55 -4.52 5.62
N THR A 42 9.46 -4.09 4.75
CA THR A 42 10.84 -3.72 5.13
C THR A 42 10.85 -2.53 6.08
N VAL A 43 10.05 -1.50 5.82
CA VAL A 43 9.89 -0.32 6.70
C VAL A 43 9.35 -0.74 8.06
N GLU A 44 8.33 -1.59 8.11
CA GLU A 44 7.77 -2.10 9.37
C GLU A 44 8.83 -2.86 10.18
N ALA A 45 9.58 -3.76 9.53
CA ALA A 45 10.61 -4.56 10.17
C ALA A 45 11.77 -3.68 10.69
N ALA A 46 12.23 -2.72 9.89
CA ALA A 46 13.29 -1.80 10.29
C ALA A 46 12.83 -0.90 11.44
N ALA A 47 11.64 -0.30 11.36
CA ALA A 47 11.09 0.54 12.40
C ALA A 47 10.95 -0.21 13.74
N ARG A 48 10.51 -1.48 13.69
CA ARG A 48 10.44 -2.34 14.88
C ARG A 48 11.83 -2.62 15.47
N ALA A 49 12.83 -2.89 14.65
CA ALA A 49 14.21 -3.10 15.11
C ALA A 49 14.81 -1.82 15.73
N MET A 50 14.50 -0.66 15.15
CA MET A 50 15.01 0.64 15.60
C MET A 50 14.25 1.22 16.82
N ARG A 51 13.15 0.58 17.27
CA ARG A 51 12.35 1.05 18.41
C ARG A 51 13.20 1.25 19.69
N ALA A 52 14.18 0.38 19.91
CA ALA A 52 15.04 0.40 21.08
C ALA A 52 16.42 1.05 20.82
N ALA A 53 16.60 1.74 19.68
CA ALA A 53 17.86 2.38 19.32
C ALA A 53 17.83 3.89 19.71
N PRO A 54 18.27 4.26 20.92
CA PRO A 54 18.32 5.67 21.32
C PRO A 54 19.33 6.44 20.46
N GLY A 55 19.05 7.72 20.23
CA GLY A 55 19.94 8.60 19.46
C GLY A 55 19.72 8.59 17.95
N PHE A 56 18.81 7.75 17.44
CA PHE A 56 18.36 7.83 16.06
C PHE A 56 17.13 8.73 15.91
N ASP A 57 17.24 9.73 15.05
CA ASP A 57 16.10 10.43 14.46
C ASP A 57 15.56 9.64 13.28
N VAL A 58 14.27 9.81 13.00
CA VAL A 58 13.59 9.15 11.88
C VAL A 58 12.84 10.18 11.07
N HIS A 59 12.95 10.12 9.75
CA HIS A 59 12.15 10.94 8.85
C HIS A 59 11.97 10.26 7.49
N LEU A 60 10.95 10.70 6.76
CA LEU A 60 10.64 10.20 5.43
C LEU A 60 10.77 11.33 4.40
N ILE A 61 11.44 11.05 3.30
CA ILE A 61 11.51 11.93 2.13
C ILE A 61 10.81 11.24 0.97
N GLU A 62 9.98 11.98 0.25
CA GLU A 62 9.36 11.49 -0.97
C GLU A 62 9.52 12.48 -2.12
N THR A 63 9.79 11.97 -3.32
CA THR A 63 9.94 12.79 -4.53
C THR A 63 9.00 12.30 -5.61
N HIS A 64 8.24 13.22 -6.20
CA HIS A 64 7.39 12.98 -7.36
C HIS A 64 7.51 14.10 -8.39
N HIS A 65 6.97 13.86 -9.56
CA HIS A 65 6.89 14.83 -10.64
C HIS A 65 6.19 16.13 -10.23
N ALA A 66 6.57 17.25 -10.86
CA ALA A 66 6.09 18.59 -10.51
C ALA A 66 4.55 18.75 -10.59
N GLN A 67 3.90 17.99 -11.47
CA GLN A 67 2.44 18.06 -11.67
C GLN A 67 1.62 17.32 -10.60
N LYS A 68 2.25 16.61 -9.66
CA LYS A 68 1.52 15.87 -8.63
C LYS A 68 0.98 16.86 -7.58
N LYS A 69 -0.35 16.94 -7.47
CA LYS A 69 -1.04 17.94 -6.65
C LYS A 69 -1.06 17.58 -5.15
N ASP A 70 -1.15 16.30 -4.82
CA ASP A 70 -1.19 15.83 -3.45
C ASP A 70 0.21 15.81 -2.82
N ALA A 71 0.30 16.29 -1.58
CA ALA A 71 1.50 16.24 -0.75
C ALA A 71 1.09 16.18 0.75
N PRO A 72 1.61 15.22 1.53
CA PRO A 72 2.39 14.07 1.09
C PRO A 72 1.60 13.09 0.22
N SER A 73 2.30 12.25 -0.55
CA SER A 73 1.68 11.18 -1.33
C SER A 73 1.04 10.12 -0.43
N GLY A 74 0.01 9.44 -0.92
CA GLY A 74 -0.66 8.36 -0.19
C GLY A 74 0.29 7.25 0.29
N THR A 75 1.27 6.87 -0.54
CA THR A 75 2.31 5.91 -0.14
C THR A 75 3.16 6.45 1.01
N ALA A 76 3.56 7.73 0.99
CA ALA A 76 4.35 8.33 2.06
C ALA A 76 3.58 8.35 3.39
N LEU A 77 2.29 8.71 3.36
CA LEU A 77 1.41 8.66 4.53
C LEU A 77 1.28 7.24 5.09
N ALA A 78 1.13 6.24 4.21
CA ALA A 78 1.04 4.84 4.62
C ALA A 78 2.34 4.34 5.28
N LEU A 79 3.49 4.63 4.67
CA LEU A 79 4.81 4.26 5.20
C LEU A 79 5.08 4.92 6.56
N ALA A 80 4.79 6.22 6.68
CA ALA A 80 4.95 6.95 7.94
C ALA A 80 4.04 6.38 9.03
N ARG A 81 2.78 6.04 8.71
CA ARG A 81 1.85 5.40 9.67
C ARG A 81 2.39 4.06 10.16
N VAL A 82 2.88 3.22 9.25
CA VAL A 82 3.44 1.91 9.60
C VAL A 82 4.68 2.06 10.48
N ALA A 83 5.61 2.95 10.10
CA ALA A 83 6.81 3.20 10.89
C ALA A 83 6.47 3.79 12.28
N ALA A 84 5.57 4.77 12.35
CA ALA A 84 5.15 5.41 13.59
C ALA A 84 4.51 4.41 14.57
N ALA A 85 3.69 3.49 14.06
CA ALA A 85 3.07 2.44 14.88
C ALA A 85 4.11 1.54 15.57
N GLN A 86 5.24 1.26 14.91
CA GLN A 86 6.31 0.45 15.50
C GLN A 86 7.20 1.26 16.45
N LEU A 87 7.47 2.53 16.13
CA LEU A 87 8.36 3.39 16.91
C LEU A 87 7.66 4.02 18.13
N GLY A 88 6.33 4.13 18.12
CA GLY A 88 5.56 4.80 19.16
C GLY A 88 5.67 6.32 19.13
N ARG A 89 6.05 6.90 17.98
CA ARG A 89 6.18 8.34 17.74
C ARG A 89 5.96 8.66 16.26
N ASP A 90 5.58 9.90 15.97
CA ASP A 90 5.34 10.35 14.60
C ASP A 90 6.63 10.37 13.76
N VAL A 91 6.46 10.12 12.46
CA VAL A 91 7.54 10.19 11.46
C VAL A 91 7.29 11.38 10.54
N PRO A 92 8.09 12.46 10.62
CA PRO A 92 7.92 13.63 9.76
C PRO A 92 8.17 13.27 8.29
N ILE A 93 7.40 13.90 7.39
CA ILE A 93 7.48 13.67 5.95
C ILE A 93 7.86 14.96 5.22
N THR A 94 8.90 14.90 4.40
CA THR A 94 9.29 15.95 3.46
C THR A 94 8.90 15.55 2.05
N SER A 95 8.16 16.42 1.35
CA SER A 95 7.69 16.16 -0.02
C SER A 95 8.39 17.06 -1.05
N VAL A 96 8.99 16.44 -2.06
CA VAL A 96 9.67 17.10 -3.17
C VAL A 96 8.84 16.92 -4.45
N ARG A 97 8.59 18.02 -5.17
CA ARG A 97 7.83 18.03 -6.43
C ARG A 97 8.72 18.59 -7.54
N THR A 98 9.31 17.73 -8.35
CA THR A 98 10.30 18.13 -9.35
C THR A 98 10.31 17.21 -10.57
N GLY A 99 10.61 17.79 -11.73
CA GLY A 99 10.79 17.07 -12.99
C GLY A 99 9.66 16.08 -13.31
N SER A 100 10.05 14.92 -13.83
CA SER A 100 9.18 13.82 -14.26
C SER A 100 9.29 12.57 -13.37
N VAL A 101 9.79 12.72 -12.13
CA VAL A 101 10.04 11.61 -11.21
C VAL A 101 8.74 10.81 -10.95
N PRO A 102 8.67 9.51 -11.31
CA PRO A 102 7.45 8.74 -11.12
C PRO A 102 7.06 8.58 -9.64
N GLY A 103 8.06 8.36 -8.78
CA GLY A 103 7.92 8.28 -7.34
C GLY A 103 9.16 7.67 -6.69
N ILE A 104 9.73 8.38 -5.72
CA ILE A 104 10.81 7.89 -4.85
C ILE A 104 10.34 8.07 -3.42
N HIS A 105 10.52 7.04 -2.60
CA HIS A 105 10.19 7.04 -1.17
C HIS A 105 11.38 6.55 -0.38
N GLU A 106 11.74 7.31 0.64
CA GLU A 106 12.94 7.09 1.40
C GLU A 106 12.68 7.27 2.89
N LEU A 107 12.91 6.22 3.68
CA LEU A 107 12.91 6.27 5.14
C LEU A 107 14.35 6.32 5.64
N ILE A 108 14.64 7.30 6.49
CA ILE A 108 15.98 7.57 6.99
C ILE A 108 15.96 7.45 8.50
N PHE A 109 16.87 6.65 9.04
CA PHE A 109 17.26 6.67 10.44
C PHE A 109 18.64 7.31 10.52
N ASP A 110 18.75 8.43 11.22
CA ASP A 110 19.98 9.22 11.31
C ASP A 110 20.44 9.33 12.76
N ALA A 111 21.72 9.04 13.01
CA ALA A 111 22.35 9.20 14.30
C ALA A 111 23.69 9.92 14.15
N GLN A 112 24.30 10.30 15.27
CA GLN A 112 25.52 11.11 15.29
C GLN A 112 26.68 10.58 14.42
N PHE A 113 26.82 9.26 14.30
CA PHE A 113 27.97 8.63 13.64
C PHE A 113 27.60 7.65 12.53
N GLU A 114 26.31 7.42 12.30
CA GLU A 114 25.84 6.48 11.28
C GLU A 114 24.43 6.82 10.81
N GLN A 115 24.09 6.31 9.63
CA GLN A 115 22.81 6.54 9.01
C GLN A 115 22.37 5.28 8.25
N ILE A 116 21.08 4.95 8.35
CA ILE A 116 20.44 3.89 7.58
C ILE A 116 19.39 4.52 6.68
N ARG A 117 19.47 4.23 5.38
CA ARG A 117 18.53 4.71 4.36
C ARG A 117 17.87 3.53 3.67
N LEU A 118 16.55 3.49 3.71
CA LEU A 118 15.74 2.54 2.95
C LEU A 118 15.08 3.30 1.80
N VAL A 119 15.33 2.90 0.57
CA VAL A 119 14.85 3.62 -0.62
C VAL A 119 14.09 2.69 -1.56
N HIS A 120 12.90 3.12 -1.94
CA HIS A 120 12.15 2.55 -3.04
C HIS A 120 12.02 3.57 -4.17
N THR A 121 12.37 3.15 -5.39
CA THR A 121 12.28 3.98 -6.61
C THR A 121 11.40 3.32 -7.65
N ALA A 122 10.29 3.97 -7.98
CA ALA A 122 9.52 3.63 -9.17
C ALA A 122 10.21 4.22 -10.41
N ARG A 123 10.75 3.35 -11.28
CA ARG A 123 11.44 3.77 -12.51
C ARG A 123 10.49 4.18 -13.62
N ASP A 124 9.25 3.72 -13.57
CA ASP A 124 8.23 3.98 -14.59
C ASP A 124 6.84 3.83 -13.98
N ARG A 125 5.90 4.70 -14.38
CA ARG A 125 4.50 4.66 -13.90
C ARG A 125 3.78 3.37 -14.29
N ARG A 126 4.23 2.67 -15.33
CA ARG A 126 3.73 1.36 -15.74
C ARG A 126 3.83 0.32 -14.63
N VAL A 127 4.71 0.48 -13.64
CA VAL A 127 4.82 -0.44 -12.50
C VAL A 127 3.50 -0.58 -11.73
N PHE A 128 2.72 0.49 -11.65
CA PHE A 128 1.43 0.51 -10.94
C PHE A 128 0.34 -0.21 -11.72
N ALA A 129 0.39 -0.17 -13.06
CA ALA A 129 -0.54 -0.88 -13.94
C ALA A 129 -0.15 -2.36 -14.13
N ALA A 130 1.14 -2.65 -14.32
CA ALA A 130 1.63 -3.99 -14.61
C ALA A 130 1.31 -5.02 -13.51
N HIS A 131 1.38 -4.59 -12.24
CA HIS A 131 1.07 -5.48 -11.12
C HIS A 131 -0.43 -5.69 -10.90
N THR A 132 -1.27 -4.78 -11.38
CA THR A 132 -2.73 -4.98 -11.38
C THR A 132 -3.12 -6.22 -12.18
N HIS A 133 -2.53 -6.41 -13.36
CA HIS A 133 -2.78 -7.58 -14.21
C HIS A 133 -2.35 -8.89 -13.53
N ARG A 134 -1.21 -8.88 -12.83
CA ARG A 134 -0.69 -10.07 -12.15
C ARG A 134 -1.60 -10.46 -10.97
N CYS A 135 -2.06 -9.49 -10.18
CA CYS A 135 -3.01 -9.75 -9.10
C CYS A 135 -4.37 -10.25 -9.60
N GLN A 136 -4.86 -9.74 -10.74
CA GLN A 136 -6.08 -10.25 -11.39
C GLN A 136 -5.94 -11.72 -11.82
N SER A 137 -4.81 -12.09 -12.41
CA SER A 137 -4.56 -13.46 -12.88
C SER A 137 -4.40 -14.49 -11.76
N SER A 138 -4.12 -14.05 -10.53
CA SER A 138 -3.97 -14.92 -9.35
C SER A 138 -5.19 -14.93 -8.44
N MET A 139 -6.27 -14.19 -8.74
CA MET A 139 -7.47 -14.25 -7.92
C MET A 139 -8.16 -15.60 -8.13
N PRO A 140 -8.54 -16.33 -7.05
CA PRO A 140 -9.27 -17.57 -7.19
C PRO A 140 -10.58 -17.30 -7.95
N SER A 141 -10.86 -18.13 -8.97
CA SER A 141 -12.18 -18.15 -9.60
C SER A 141 -13.18 -18.56 -8.53
N VAL A 142 -14.11 -17.66 -8.18
CA VAL A 142 -15.27 -18.02 -7.35
C VAL A 142 -16.12 -18.98 -8.20
N ARG A 143 -15.96 -20.29 -7.97
CA ARG A 143 -16.91 -21.27 -8.47
C ARG A 143 -18.11 -21.25 -7.54
N SER A 144 -19.23 -20.77 -8.05
CA SER A 144 -20.54 -20.96 -7.44
C SER A 144 -20.83 -22.46 -7.39
N GLU A 145 -20.59 -23.11 -6.26
CA GLU A 145 -21.26 -24.38 -5.95
C GLU A 145 -22.74 -24.06 -5.74
N LYS A 146 -23.59 -24.43 -6.70
CA LYS A 146 -25.04 -24.36 -6.50
C LYS A 146 -25.40 -25.26 -5.32
N PRO A 147 -26.24 -24.82 -4.37
CA PRO A 147 -26.71 -25.69 -3.32
C PRO A 147 -27.50 -26.85 -3.94
N THR A 148 -27.06 -28.07 -3.67
CA THR A 148 -27.82 -29.28 -3.96
C THR A 148 -29.15 -29.20 -3.22
N GLN A 149 -30.25 -29.09 -3.97
CA GLN A 149 -31.59 -29.22 -3.41
C GLN A 149 -31.75 -30.65 -2.90
N SER A 150 -31.68 -30.83 -1.57
CA SER A 150 -32.14 -32.05 -0.93
C SER A 150 -33.68 -32.05 -0.95
N SER A 151 -34.24 -32.86 -1.83
CA SER A 151 -35.66 -33.23 -1.81
C SER A 151 -35.94 -34.11 -0.59
N ALA A 152 -36.44 -33.51 0.49
CA ALA A 152 -37.08 -34.26 1.56
C ALA A 152 -38.47 -34.68 1.07
N SER A 153 -38.60 -35.91 0.58
CA SER A 153 -39.90 -36.55 0.36
C SER A 153 -40.50 -36.94 1.71
N THR A 154 -41.67 -36.40 1.98
CA THR A 154 -42.61 -36.86 3.00
C THR A 154 -43.18 -38.22 2.60
N ASN A 155 -43.05 -39.23 3.47
CA ASN A 155 -44.11 -40.17 3.84
C ASN A 155 -43.66 -41.02 5.04
#